data_AF-A0A964FBB9-F1
#
_entry.id   AF-A0A964FBB9-F1
#
_cell.length_a   1.000
_cell.length_b   1.000
_cell.length_c   1.000
_cell.angle_alpha   90.00
_cell.angle_beta   90.00
_cell.angle_gamma   90.00
#
_symmetry.space_group_name_H-M   'P 1'
#
loop_
_entity.id
_entity.type
_entity.pdbx_description
1 polymer ?
#
loop_
_entity_poly.entity_id
_entity_poly.type
_entity_poly.pdbx_seq_one_letter_code
_entity_poly.pdbx_strand_id
1 'polypeptide(L)' 'MQDRALVVLATDARINERLIARGMAPMEGPSLGAILREATGESLASKEALRLWGADRLVRDPRVAAVLRRHVGAA' A
#
# COMPACT_ATOMS: atom_id res chain seq x y z
N MET A 1 -6.90 -10.63 14.78
CA MET A 1 -7.80 -10.16 13.70
C MET A 1 -7.20 -8.97 12.94
N GLN A 2 -6.65 -7.95 13.61
CA GLN A 2 -6.06 -6.76 12.97
C GLN A 2 -4.91 -7.05 11.99
N ASP A 3 -4.01 -7.99 12.28
CA ASP A 3 -2.89 -8.31 11.37
C ASP A 3 -3.37 -8.86 10.01
N ARG A 4 -4.49 -9.60 10.00
CA ARG A 4 -5.07 -10.13 8.76
C ARG A 4 -5.65 -9.00 7.90
N ALA A 5 -6.27 -8.00 8.52
CA ALA A 5 -6.79 -6.82 7.83
C ALA A 5 -5.65 -5.97 7.23
N LEU A 6 -4.52 -5.83 7.94
CA LEU A 6 -3.35 -5.11 7.42
C LEU A 6 -2.74 -5.81 6.20
N VAL A 7 -2.66 -7.14 6.21
CA VAL A 7 -2.17 -7.93 5.06
C VAL A 7 -3.08 -7.75 3.84
N VAL A 8 -4.41 -7.74 4.04
CA VAL A 8 -5.39 -7.51 2.96
C VAL A 8 -5.21 -6.11 2.37
N LEU A 9 -5.19 -5.06 3.20
CA LEU A 9 -4.98 -3.69 2.70
C LEU A 9 -3.63 -3.51 2.01
N ALA A 10 -2.56 -4.11 2.53
CA ALA A 10 -1.26 -4.10 1.88
C ALA A 10 -1.31 -4.79 0.50
N THR A 11 -2.12 -5.84 0.37
CA THR A 11 -2.33 -6.54 -0.90
C THR A 11 -3.13 -5.68 -1.88
N ASP A 12 -4.24 -5.09 -1.42
CA ASP A 12 -5.10 -4.23 -2.23
C ASP A 12 -4.35 -3.01 -2.76
N ALA A 13 -3.53 -2.38 -1.92
CA ALA A 13 -2.68 -1.28 -2.32
C ALA A 13 -1.71 -1.65 -3.44
N ARG A 14 -1.15 -2.87 -3.41
CA ARG A 14 -0.29 -3.38 -4.49
C ARG A 14 -1.08 -3.69 -5.75
N ILE A 15 -2.32 -4.17 -5.64
CA ILE A 15 -3.20 -4.39 -6.79
C ILE A 15 -3.51 -3.05 -7.45
N ASN A 16 -3.93 -2.05 -6.68
CA ASN A 16 -4.16 -0.69 -7.16
C ASN A 16 -2.93 -0.11 -7.85
N GLU A 17 -1.74 -0.30 -7.28
CA GLU A 17 -0.51 0.18 -7.91
C GLU A 17 -0.20 -0.53 -9.24
N ARG A 18 -0.55 -1.82 -9.36
CA ARG A 18 -0.41 -2.56 -10.64
C ARG A 18 -1.40 -2.07 -11.69
N LEU A 19 -2.62 -1.70 -11.29
CA LEU A 19 -3.62 -1.13 -12.19
C LEU A 19 -3.11 0.22 -12.72
N ILE A 20 -2.64 1.10 -11.84
CA ILE A 20 -2.06 2.40 -12.20
C ILE A 20 -0.86 2.22 -13.14
N ALA A 21 0.05 1.30 -12.83
CA ALA A 21 1.22 1.01 -13.67
C ALA A 21 0.86 0.52 -15.09
N ARG A 22 -0.38 0.02 -15.28
CA ARG A 22 -0.94 -0.43 -16.56
C ARG A 22 -1.81 0.65 -17.23
N GLY A 23 -1.94 1.83 -16.64
CA GLY A 23 -2.84 2.89 -17.12
C GLY A 23 -4.32 2.59 -16.89
N MET A 24 -4.64 1.68 -15.96
CA MET A 24 -6.01 1.34 -15.59
C MET A 24 -6.46 2.15 -14.38
N ALA A 25 -7.77 2.33 -14.25
CA ALA A 25 -8.37 2.93 -13.05
C ALA A 25 -8.11 2.03 -11.83
N PRO A 26 -7.69 2.60 -10.68
CA PRO A 26 -7.57 1.84 -9.44
C PRO A 26 -8.96 1.47 -8.90
N MET A 27 -9.00 0.42 -8.07
CA MET A 27 -10.17 0.11 -7.26
C MET A 27 -10.30 1.12 -6.11
N GLU A 28 -11.42 1.08 -5.40
CA GLU A 28 -11.60 1.87 -4.18
C GLU A 28 -10.52 1.52 -3.14
N GLY A 29 -10.01 2.53 -2.44
CA GLY A 29 -8.94 2.41 -1.45
C GLY A 29 -7.58 2.95 -1.92
N PRO A 30 -6.57 2.92 -1.03
CA PRO A 30 -5.29 3.54 -1.30
C PRO A 30 -4.44 2.74 -2.31
N SER A 31 -3.52 3.43 -2.99
CA SER A 31 -2.46 2.78 -3.78
C SER A 31 -1.20 2.61 -2.94
N LEU A 32 -0.31 1.70 -3.36
CA LEU A 32 0.98 1.50 -2.71
C LEU A 32 1.81 2.78 -2.65
N GLY A 33 1.88 3.53 -3.74
CA GLY A 33 2.62 4.79 -3.82
C GLY A 33 2.07 5.84 -2.84
N ALA A 34 0.75 5.92 -2.68
CA ALA A 34 0.13 6.82 -1.70
C ALA A 34 0.53 6.45 -0.26
N ILE A 35 0.45 5.16 0.08
CA ILE A 35 0.84 4.66 1.41
C ILE A 35 2.32 4.91 1.67
N LEU A 36 3.20 4.64 0.70
CA LEU A 36 4.63 4.84 0.85
C LEU A 36 4.97 6.33 1.02
N ARG A 37 4.35 7.21 0.23
CA ARG A 37 4.54 8.66 0.37
C ARG A 37 4.13 9.15 1.75
N GLU A 38 3.04 8.63 2.30
CA GLU A 38 2.61 8.98 3.66
C GLU A 38 3.52 8.38 4.74
N ALA A 39 4.00 7.15 4.55
CA ALA A 39 4.84 6.45 5.52
C ALA A 39 6.29 6.94 5.56
N THR A 40 6.86 7.30 4.40
CA THR A 40 8.29 7.60 4.25
C THR A 40 8.58 9.00 3.70
N GLY A 41 7.57 9.72 3.20
CA GLY A 41 7.74 10.99 2.49
C GLY A 41 8.23 10.84 1.04
N GLU A 42 8.57 9.62 0.61
CA GLU A 42 9.14 9.38 -0.71
C GLU A 42 8.06 9.11 -1.75
N SER A 43 8.18 9.76 -2.91
CA SER A 43 7.33 9.48 -4.06
C SER A 43 8.07 8.55 -5.02
N LEU A 44 7.61 7.31 -5.13
CA LEU A 44 8.17 6.30 -6.03
C LEU A 44 7.29 6.12 -7.26
N ALA A 45 7.91 5.84 -8.40
CA ALA A 45 7.18 5.40 -9.59
C ALA A 45 6.55 4.02 -9.33
N SER A 46 5.36 3.75 -9.89
CA SER A 46 4.59 2.54 -9.60
C SER A 46 5.38 1.23 -9.79
N LYS A 47 6.14 1.13 -10.88
CA LYS A 47 7.00 -0.04 -11.15
C LYS A 47 8.11 -0.21 -10.10
N GLU A 48 8.66 0.90 -9.62
CA GLU A 48 9.70 0.91 -8.61
C GLU A 48 9.14 0.57 -7.22
N ALA A 49 8.01 1.17 -6.85
CA ALA A 49 7.29 0.85 -5.63
C ALA A 49 6.98 -0.66 -5.54
N LEU A 50 6.42 -1.24 -6.61
CA LEU A 50 6.08 -2.66 -6.68
C LEU A 50 7.30 -3.60 -6.59
N ARG A 51 8.45 -3.16 -7.10
CA ARG A 51 9.72 -3.91 -7.07
C ARG A 51 10.37 -3.88 -5.69
N LEU A 52 10.41 -2.70 -5.06
CA LEU A 52 11.08 -2.50 -3.77
C LEU A 52 10.24 -2.97 -2.59
N TRP A 53 8.91 -2.94 -2.73
CA TRP A 53 7.98 -3.20 -1.63
C TRP A 53 7.08 -4.41 -1.93
N GLY A 54 7.54 -5.57 -1.45
CA GLY A 54 6.74 -6.79 -1.35
C GLY A 54 5.68 -6.71 -0.24
N ALA A 55 4.68 -7.59 -0.29
CA ALA A 55 3.61 -7.63 0.71
C ALA A 55 4.17 -7.86 2.13
N ASP A 56 5.06 -8.85 2.30
CA ASP A 56 5.67 -9.13 3.61
C ASP A 56 6.47 -7.95 4.17
N ARG A 57 7.16 -7.20 3.29
CA ARG A 57 7.91 -6.01 3.71
C ARG A 57 6.97 -4.89 4.17
N LEU A 58 5.85 -4.70 3.48
CA LEU A 58 4.86 -3.66 3.81
C LEU A 58 4.27 -3.85 5.21
N VAL A 59 3.92 -5.09 5.57
CA VAL A 59 3.30 -5.35 6.89
C VAL A 59 4.33 -5.31 8.02
N ARG A 60 5.60 -5.60 7.72
CA ARG A 60 6.69 -5.57 8.71
C ARG A 60 7.27 -4.18 8.95
N ASP A 61 7.16 -3.24 8.01
CA ASP A 61 7.61 -1.87 8.23
C ASP A 61 6.63 -1.13 9.17
N PRO A 62 7.09 -0.67 10.35
CA PRO A 62 6.21 -0.09 11.36
C PRO A 62 5.56 1.23 10.90
N ARG A 63 6.21 1.99 9.99
CA ARG A 63 5.66 3.24 9.45
C ARG A 63 4.52 2.95 8.50
N VAL A 64 4.71 1.98 7.62
CA VAL A 64 3.66 1.51 6.70
C VAL A 64 2.50 0.90 7.49
N ALA A 65 2.78 0.06 8.48
CA ALA A 65 1.76 -0.53 9.33
C ALA A 65 0.93 0.54 10.07
N ALA A 66 1.54 1.65 10.50
CA ALA A 66 0.83 2.77 11.12
C ALA A 66 -0.12 3.47 10.15
N VAL A 67 0.28 3.69 8.89
CA VAL A 67 -0.59 4.23 7.84
C VAL A 67 -1.76 3.28 7.56
N LEU A 68 -1.46 2.00 7.34
CA LEU A 68 -2.46 0.96 7.07
C LEU A 68 -3.49 0.86 8.20
N ARG A 69 -3.08 0.94 9.47
CA ARG A 69 -4.01 0.93 10.61
C ARG A 69 -5.00 2.10 10.60
N ARG A 70 -4.59 3.28 10.13
CA ARG A 70 -5.53 4.41 9.98
C ARG A 70 -6.60 4.13 8.93
N HIS A 71 -6.23 3.45 7.85
CA HIS A 71 -7.20 3.04 6.84
C HIS A 71 -8.17 1.95 7.32
N VAL A 72 -7.73 1.02 8.18
CA VAL A 72 -8.64 0.03 8.80
C VAL A 72 -9.69 0.70 9.68
N GLY A 73 -9.36 1.78 10.38
CA GLY A 73 -10.28 2.50 11.26
C GLY A 73 -11.15 3.56 10.59
N ALA A 74 -10.88 3.88 9.31
CA ALA A 74 -11.60 4.88 8.53
C ALA A 74 -12.63 4.27 7.56
N ALA A 75 -12.64 2.94 7.41
CA ALA A 75 -13.61 2.16 6.64
C ALA A 75 -14.64 1.51 7.58
#